data_AF-A0A6L9IPT8-F1
#
_entry.id   AF-A0A6L9IPT8-F1
#
_cell.length_a   1.000
_cell.length_b   1.000
_cell.length_c   1.000
_cell.angle_alpha   90.00
_cell.angle_beta   90.00
_cell.angle_gamma   90.00
#
_symmetry.space_group_name_H-M   'P 1'
#
loop_
_entity.id
_entity.type
_entity.pdbx_description
1 polymer ?
#
loop_
_entity_poly.entity_id
_entity_poly.type
_entity_poly.pdbx_seq_one_letter_code
_entity_poly.pdbx_strand_id
1 'polypeptide(L)'
;MSEQRNDNETPEVNNNQPTPPSDPGAVNGSDPGDNETSNHDGGDAGYAERLERLGGEPAPVITPEEFARLQQAGQVHIDSQGRVRATRRSDAEAGVSLRKRRAWYGA
;
A
#
# COMPACT_ATOMS: atom_id res chain seq x y z
N MET A 1 -28.93 -36.61 38.32
CA MET A 1 -28.66 -35.88 37.08
C MET A 1 -29.09 -34.46 37.34
N SER A 2 -28.14 -33.59 37.70
CA SER A 2 -28.41 -32.20 38.05
C SER A 2 -27.74 -31.31 37.00
N GLU A 3 -28.54 -30.45 36.41
CA GLU A 3 -28.20 -29.57 35.30
C GLU A 3 -27.21 -28.50 35.74
N GLN A 4 -26.01 -28.49 35.14
CA GLN A 4 -25.05 -27.39 35.24
C GLN A 4 -25.49 -26.31 34.23
N ARG A 5 -25.97 -25.16 34.73
CA ARG A 5 -26.29 -24.01 33.89
C ARG A 5 -25.00 -23.24 33.59
N ASN A 6 -24.77 -22.97 32.30
CA ASN A 6 -23.62 -22.24 31.81
C ASN A 6 -23.80 -20.74 32.08
N ASP A 7 -22.91 -20.16 32.89
CA ASP A 7 -22.75 -18.72 33.03
C ASP A 7 -21.69 -18.25 32.03
N ASN A 8 -22.11 -17.59 30.94
CA ASN A 8 -21.21 -16.88 30.05
C ASN A 8 -21.86 -15.57 29.60
N GLU A 9 -21.74 -14.53 30.43
CA GLU A 9 -22.14 -13.17 30.10
C GLU A 9 -20.92 -12.39 29.60
N THR A 10 -20.84 -12.18 28.28
CA THR A 10 -20.00 -11.14 27.68
C THR A 10 -20.84 -9.86 27.53
N PRO A 11 -20.42 -8.70 28.06
CA PRO A 11 -21.10 -7.46 27.73
C PRO A 11 -20.68 -6.99 26.33
N GLU A 12 -21.60 -7.02 25.38
CA GLU A 12 -21.47 -6.30 24.11
C GLU A 12 -21.46 -4.79 24.37
N VAL A 13 -20.35 -4.11 24.06
CA VAL A 13 -20.33 -2.65 23.92
C VAL A 13 -20.65 -2.32 22.47
N ASN A 14 -21.93 -2.10 22.18
CA ASN A 14 -22.40 -1.48 20.95
C ASN A 14 -22.67 0.00 21.23
N ASN A 15 -21.94 0.90 20.56
CA ASN A 15 -22.36 2.29 20.41
C ASN A 15 -21.91 2.84 19.06
N ASN A 16 -22.70 2.51 18.05
CA ASN A 16 -22.84 3.27 16.81
C ASN A 16 -23.07 4.76 17.11
N GLN A 17 -22.12 5.62 16.78
CA GLN A 17 -22.35 7.06 16.71
C GLN A 17 -22.13 7.54 15.26
N PRO A 18 -23.13 8.18 14.61
CA PRO A 18 -22.95 8.72 13.27
C PRO A 18 -22.09 9.99 13.35
N THR A 19 -20.99 10.03 12.62
CA THR A 19 -20.25 11.27 12.36
C THR A 19 -21.03 12.15 11.37
N PRO A 20 -21.12 13.47 11.58
CA PRO A 20 -21.80 14.35 10.63
C PRO A 20 -21.03 14.44 9.30
N PRO A 21 -21.71 14.57 8.16
CA PRO A 21 -21.07 14.79 6.86
C PRO A 21 -20.60 16.25 6.73
N SER A 22 -19.32 16.46 6.42
CA SER A 22 -18.83 17.76 5.92
C SER A 22 -18.94 17.77 4.40
N ASP A 23 -19.87 18.56 3.87
CA ASP A 23 -20.10 18.76 2.43
C ASP A 23 -18.97 19.61 1.78
N PRO A 24 -18.72 19.50 0.47
CA PRO A 24 -17.55 20.00 -0.24
C PRO A 24 -17.76 21.41 -0.78
N GLY A 25 -16.76 22.29 -0.60
CA GLY A 25 -16.81 23.58 -1.31
C GLY A 25 -15.72 24.58 -0.93
N ALA A 26 -14.56 24.45 -1.55
CA ALA A 26 -13.75 25.61 -1.96
C ALA A 26 -12.82 25.22 -3.10
N VAL A 27 -13.29 25.40 -4.33
CA VAL A 27 -12.46 25.40 -5.54
C VAL A 27 -11.90 26.81 -5.77
N ASN A 28 -10.58 26.92 -5.95
CA ASN A 28 -9.83 27.95 -6.69
C ASN A 28 -8.34 27.57 -6.48
N GLY A 29 -7.56 27.04 -7.41
CA GLY A 29 -7.51 27.28 -8.84
C GLY A 29 -6.30 28.17 -9.14
N SER A 30 -5.10 27.58 -9.29
CA SER A 30 -3.93 28.03 -10.10
C SER A 30 -2.72 27.11 -9.86
N ASP A 31 -2.26 26.45 -10.92
CA ASP A 31 -1.05 25.61 -11.09
C ASP A 31 0.09 26.49 -11.69
N PRO A 32 1.35 26.04 -11.94
CA PRO A 32 2.26 25.09 -11.29
C PRO A 32 3.53 25.80 -10.78
N GLY A 33 4.23 25.18 -9.84
CA GLY A 33 5.65 25.45 -9.65
C GLY A 33 5.97 26.06 -8.31
N ASP A 34 6.13 25.18 -7.34
CA ASP A 34 7.33 25.22 -6.52
C ASP A 34 7.83 23.79 -6.43
N ASN A 35 8.93 23.54 -7.12
CA ASN A 35 9.81 22.42 -6.86
C ASN A 35 10.45 22.69 -5.49
N GLU A 36 9.63 22.65 -4.44
CA GLU A 36 10.12 22.58 -3.08
C GLU A 36 10.76 21.21 -2.97
N THR A 37 12.07 21.24 -3.16
CA THR A 37 13.01 20.26 -2.66
C THR A 37 12.68 20.14 -1.17
N SER A 38 11.73 19.25 -0.87
CA SER A 38 11.28 19.02 0.48
C SER A 38 12.47 18.32 1.11
N ASN A 39 13.31 19.11 1.77
CA ASN A 39 14.33 18.63 2.67
C ASN A 39 13.60 17.71 3.64
N HIS A 40 13.65 16.41 3.34
CA HIS A 40 13.01 15.34 4.09
C HIS A 40 13.88 15.08 5.32
N ASP A 41 14.04 16.11 6.15
CA ASP A 41 14.77 16.07 7.41
C ASP A 41 13.81 15.95 8.62
N GLY A 42 12.54 15.63 8.35
CA GLY A 42 11.52 15.50 9.38
C GLY A 42 10.56 14.36 9.10
N GLY A 43 10.81 13.20 9.73
CA GLY A 43 9.74 12.25 10.03
C GLY A 43 9.90 10.83 9.50
N ASP A 44 11.05 10.19 9.76
CA ASP A 44 11.19 8.72 9.66
C ASP A 44 10.03 7.98 10.36
N ALA A 45 9.59 8.50 11.52
CA ALA A 45 8.48 7.95 12.30
C ALA A 45 7.11 7.98 11.57
N GLY A 46 6.80 9.05 10.83
CA GLY A 46 5.49 9.20 10.16
C GLY A 46 5.39 8.42 8.84
N TYR A 47 6.53 8.20 8.18
CA TYR A 47 6.60 7.35 7.00
C TYR A 47 6.50 5.86 7.37
N ALA A 48 7.17 5.45 8.45
CA ALA A 48 7.08 4.09 9.00
C ALA A 48 5.64 3.73 9.42
N GLU A 49 4.97 4.59 10.19
CA GLU A 49 3.57 4.39 10.61
C GLU A 49 2.61 4.25 9.40
N ARG A 50 2.83 5.06 8.35
CA ARG A 50 2.06 4.96 7.11
C ARG A 50 2.30 3.64 6.39
N LEU A 51 3.54 3.12 6.34
CA LEU A 51 3.87 1.84 5.72
C LEU A 51 3.24 0.66 6.46
N GLU A 52 3.33 0.65 7.79
CA GLU A 52 2.68 -0.36 8.65
C GLU A 52 1.17 -0.39 8.41
N ARG A 53 0.54 0.78 8.29
CA ARG A 53 -0.91 0.90 8.02
C ARG A 53 -1.31 0.50 6.61
N LEU A 54 -0.43 0.67 5.62
CA LEU A 54 -0.66 0.29 4.22
C LEU A 54 -0.28 -1.18 3.94
N GLY A 55 0.24 -1.91 4.92
CA GLY A 55 0.68 -3.29 4.78
C GLY A 55 1.86 -3.45 3.81
N GLY A 56 2.68 -2.40 3.66
CA GLY A 56 3.83 -2.43 2.78
C GLY A 56 5.06 -2.92 3.53
N GLU A 57 5.44 -4.17 3.32
CA GLU A 57 6.76 -4.66 3.75
C GLU A 57 7.84 -3.75 3.13
N PRO A 58 8.85 -3.31 3.91
CA PRO A 58 9.93 -2.51 3.36
C PRO A 58 10.63 -3.28 2.24
N ALA A 59 11.08 -2.55 1.21
CA ALA A 59 11.84 -3.17 0.13
C ALA A 59 13.05 -3.92 0.69
N PRO A 60 13.33 -5.15 0.22
CA PRO A 60 14.43 -5.93 0.76
C PRO A 60 15.76 -5.22 0.51
N VAL A 61 16.61 -5.18 1.55
CA VAL A 61 17.96 -4.65 1.44
C VAL A 61 18.82 -5.68 0.70
N ILE A 62 19.36 -5.30 -0.45
CA ILE A 62 20.25 -6.15 -1.22
C ILE A 62 21.70 -6.01 -0.75
N THR A 63 22.36 -7.14 -0.53
CA THR A 63 23.80 -7.14 -0.18
C THR A 63 24.68 -7.00 -1.43
N PRO A 64 25.94 -6.52 -1.32
CA PRO A 64 26.84 -6.43 -2.46
C PRO A 64 27.11 -7.79 -3.12
N GLU A 65 27.20 -8.86 -2.33
CA GLU A 65 27.38 -10.22 -2.84
C GLU A 65 26.16 -10.66 -3.66
N GLU A 66 24.97 -10.38 -3.17
CA GLU A 66 23.73 -10.69 -3.87
C GLU A 66 23.58 -9.89 -5.16
N PHE A 67 23.97 -8.61 -5.15
CA PHE A 67 24.00 -7.79 -6.36
C PHE A 67 24.91 -8.40 -7.44
N ALA A 68 26.09 -8.89 -7.06
CA ALA A 68 27.00 -9.57 -7.99
C ALA A 68 26.37 -10.84 -8.58
N ARG A 69 25.64 -11.61 -7.77
CA ARG A 69 24.90 -12.79 -8.26
C ARG A 69 23.82 -12.38 -9.27
N LEU A 70 23.06 -11.31 -8.99
CA LEU A 70 22.05 -10.80 -9.93
C LEU A 70 22.67 -10.31 -11.25
N GLN A 71 23.86 -9.70 -11.19
CA GLN A 71 24.60 -9.27 -12.38
C GLN A 71 25.08 -10.47 -13.20
N GLN A 72 25.66 -11.48 -12.55
CA GLN A 72 26.10 -12.72 -13.19
C GLN A 72 24.93 -13.48 -13.85
N ALA A 73 23.77 -13.46 -13.21
CA ALA A 73 22.54 -14.05 -13.73
C ALA A 73 21.88 -13.22 -14.85
N GLY A 74 22.41 -12.04 -15.19
CA GLY A 74 21.83 -11.12 -16.18
C GLY A 74 20.51 -10.48 -15.75
N GLN A 75 20.17 -10.56 -14.47
CA GLN A 75 18.96 -9.94 -13.90
C GLN A 75 19.15 -8.46 -13.59
N VAL A 76 20.39 -8.03 -13.39
CA VAL A 76 20.77 -6.63 -13.15
C VAL A 76 21.95 -6.25 -14.04
N HIS A 77 21.93 -5.04 -14.60
CA HIS A 77 23.05 -4.47 -15.36
C HIS A 77 23.21 -2.97 -15.08
N ILE A 78 24.40 -2.46 -15.35
CA ILE A 78 24.76 -1.05 -15.19
C ILE A 78 24.92 -0.45 -16.59
N ASP A 79 24.19 0.62 -16.87
CA ASP A 79 24.31 1.33 -18.14
C ASP A 79 25.55 2.25 -18.18
N SER A 80 25.84 2.85 -19.33
CA SER A 80 26.97 3.77 -19.49
C SER A 80 26.86 5.06 -18.65
N GLN A 81 25.69 5.33 -18.08
CA GLN A 81 25.43 6.44 -17.16
C GLN A 81 25.57 6.00 -15.69
N GLY A 82 25.95 4.74 -15.44
CA GLY A 82 26.08 4.18 -14.09
C GLY A 82 24.75 3.82 -13.44
N ARG A 83 23.62 3.82 -14.17
CA ARG A 83 22.31 3.51 -13.59
C ARG A 83 22.09 2.00 -13.56
N VAL A 84 21.53 1.54 -12.45
CA VAL A 84 21.16 0.13 -12.24
C VAL A 84 19.83 -0.16 -12.92
N ARG A 85 19.81 -1.18 -13.77
CA ARG A 85 18.63 -1.64 -14.50
C ARG A 85 18.37 -3.11 -14.17
N ALA A 86 17.19 -3.39 -13.65
CA ALA A 86 16.74 -4.75 -13.38
C ALA A 86 15.83 -5.25 -14.51
N THR A 87 16.01 -6.49 -14.93
CA THR A 87 15.17 -7.15 -15.94
C THR A 87 13.86 -7.55 -15.27
N ARG A 88 12.77 -6.80 -15.53
CA ARG A 88 11.46 -7.09 -14.95
C ARG A 88 10.96 -8.43 -15.49
N ARG A 89 10.60 -9.37 -14.61
CA ARG A 89 9.87 -10.57 -15.02
C ARG A 89 8.50 -10.14 -15.50
N SER A 90 8.22 -10.39 -16.78
CA SER A 90 6.98 -10.02 -17.48
C SER A 90 5.69 -10.52 -16.81
N ASP A 91 5.80 -11.51 -15.93
CA ASP A 91 4.65 -12.19 -15.32
C ASP A 91 3.90 -11.33 -14.29
N ALA A 92 4.54 -10.28 -13.77
CA ALA A 92 3.93 -9.34 -12.83
C ALA A 92 3.11 -8.22 -13.50
N GLU A 93 3.10 -8.14 -14.85
CA GLU A 93 2.44 -7.08 -15.62
C GLU A 93 1.30 -7.60 -16.53
N ALA A 94 0.94 -8.88 -16.39
CA ALA A 94 -0.28 -9.42 -16.97
C ALA A 94 -1.50 -8.89 -16.17
N GLY A 95 -1.82 -7.62 -16.40
CA GLY A 95 -2.83 -6.88 -15.64
C GLY A 95 -4.16 -7.62 -15.56
N VAL A 96 -4.70 -7.73 -14.34
CA VAL A 96 -6.07 -8.16 -14.11
C VAL A 96 -6.99 -7.05 -14.61
N SER A 97 -7.66 -7.27 -15.74
CA SER A 97 -8.71 -6.34 -16.21
C SER A 97 -10.04 -6.67 -15.52
N LEU A 98 -10.45 -5.82 -14.59
CA LEU A 98 -11.76 -5.90 -13.96
C LEU A 98 -12.83 -5.44 -14.96
N ARG A 99 -13.61 -6.39 -15.49
CA ARG A 99 -14.78 -6.06 -16.31
C ARG A 99 -16.05 -6.08 -15.46
N LYS A 100 -16.73 -4.93 -15.35
CA LYS A 100 -18.03 -4.82 -14.67
C LYS A 100 -19.05 -5.74 -15.34
N ARG A 101 -19.59 -6.72 -14.60
CA ARG A 101 -20.72 -7.54 -15.05
C ARG A 101 -22.02 -6.81 -14.73
N ARG A 102 -22.84 -6.56 -15.74
CA ARG A 102 -24.24 -6.15 -15.52
C ARG A 102 -25.05 -7.40 -15.19
N ALA A 103 -25.63 -7.43 -13.99
CA ALA A 103 -26.63 -8.42 -13.64
C ALA A 103 -27.96 -8.04 -14.30
N TRP A 104 -28.64 -9.02 -14.89
CA TRP A 104 -30.06 -8.91 -15.17
C TRP A 104 -30.76 -9.55 -13.96
N TYR A 105 -31.44 -8.75 -13.15
CA TYR A 105 -32.38 -9.30 -12.17
C TYR A 105 -33.57 -9.79 -13.00
N GLY A 106 -33.55 -11.08 -13.31
CA GLY A 106 -34.63 -11.75 -14.02
C GLY A 106 -35.66 -12.26 -13.03
N ALA A 107 -36.91 -11.81 -13.23
CA ALA A 107 -38.18 -12.22 -12.64
C ALA A 107 -38.38 -11.95 -11.14
#